data_AF-A0A847JWJ8-F1
#
_entry.id   AF-A0A847JWJ8-F1
#
_cell.length_a   1.000
_cell.length_b   1.000
_cell.length_c   1.000
_cell.angle_alpha   90.00
_cell.angle_beta   90.00
_cell.angle_gamma   90.00
#
_symmetry.space_group_name_H-M   'P 1'
#
loop_
_entity.id
_entity.type
_entity.pdbx_description
1 polymer ?
#
loop_
_entity_poly.entity_id
_entity_poly.type
_entity_poly.pdbx_seq_one_letter_code
_entity_poly.pdbx_strand_id
1 'polypeptide(L)'
;MSQRSGRIACPRCGANNFDTVTVCWKCSAPLTGAAQPAPTAPGSVAPAPAQTYAARSAPGSTATSDRAAVWLGLLFPYFGLPVGLVFMMLDDDRKQQLGRTCVLWSCLSLVLHIVFMSAAALGVRELLMAALQGVRGAATRSGGLEGL
;
A
#
# COMPACT_ATOMS: atom_id res chain seq x y z
N MET A 1 -32.19 -8.74 -20.06
CA MET A 1 -31.12 -8.79 -21.08
C MET A 1 -29.99 -9.63 -20.52
N SER A 2 -29.87 -10.89 -20.95
CA SER A 2 -28.82 -11.80 -20.48
C SER A 2 -27.48 -11.31 -21.02
N GLN A 3 -26.66 -10.67 -20.18
CA GLN A 3 -25.25 -10.43 -20.44
C GLN A 3 -24.59 -11.78 -20.71
N ARG A 4 -24.46 -12.16 -21.99
CA ARG A 4 -23.49 -13.18 -22.38
C ARG A 4 -22.17 -12.63 -21.89
N SER A 5 -21.59 -13.25 -20.87
CA SER A 5 -20.28 -12.85 -20.37
C SER A 5 -19.35 -12.89 -21.58
N GLY A 6 -18.93 -11.72 -22.07
CA GLY A 6 -18.04 -11.52 -23.22
C GLY A 6 -16.66 -12.10 -22.93
N ARG A 7 -16.61 -13.39 -22.65
CA ARG A 7 -15.45 -14.16 -22.26
C ARG A 7 -15.37 -15.36 -23.18
N ILE A 8 -14.18 -15.55 -23.72
CA ILE A 8 -13.84 -16.67 -24.60
C ILE A 8 -12.75 -17.50 -23.95
N ALA A 9 -12.94 -18.82 -23.92
CA ALA A 9 -11.93 -19.74 -23.44
C ALA A 9 -10.88 -19.93 -24.54
N CYS A 10 -9.61 -19.84 -24.17
CA CYS A 10 -8.52 -20.09 -25.09
C CYS A 10 -8.53 -21.56 -25.53
N PRO A 11 -8.57 -21.87 -26.84
CA PRO A 11 -8.59 -23.25 -27.33
C PRO A 11 -7.29 -24.00 -27.03
N ARG A 12 -6.19 -23.28 -26.79
CA ARG A 12 -4.87 -23.87 -26.53
C ARG A 12 -4.62 -24.18 -25.05
N CYS A 13 -5.06 -23.32 -24.14
CA CYS A 13 -4.71 -23.44 -22.71
C CYS A 13 -5.90 -23.35 -21.74
N GLY A 14 -7.13 -23.21 -22.23
CA GLY A 14 -8.35 -23.15 -21.42
C GLY A 14 -8.54 -21.88 -20.58
N ALA A 15 -7.64 -20.89 -20.68
CA ALA A 15 -7.77 -19.64 -19.92
C ALA A 15 -8.98 -18.82 -20.42
N ASN A 16 -9.72 -18.21 -19.50
CA ASN A 16 -10.78 -17.26 -19.86
C ASN A 16 -10.17 -15.91 -20.24
N ASN A 17 -10.48 -15.46 -21.45
CA ASN A 17 -10.07 -14.17 -22.00
C ASN A 17 -11.32 -13.32 -22.25
N PHE A 18 -11.17 -12.02 -22.45
CA PHE A 18 -12.27 -11.19 -22.94
C PHE A 18 -12.50 -11.43 -24.43
N ASP A 19 -13.73 -11.27 -24.92
CA ASP A 19 -14.07 -11.37 -26.34
C ASP A 19 -13.47 -10.24 -27.20
N THR A 20 -13.04 -9.15 -26.56
CA THR A 20 -12.34 -8.01 -27.18
C THR A 20 -10.85 -8.28 -27.48
N VAL A 21 -10.25 -9.32 -26.90
CA VAL A 21 -8.81 -9.61 -27.10
C VAL A 21 -8.61 -10.66 -28.19
N THR A 22 -7.68 -10.39 -29.11
CA THR A 22 -7.34 -11.30 -30.23
C THR A 22 -6.29 -12.34 -29.86
N VAL A 23 -5.67 -12.21 -28.69
CA VAL A 23 -4.55 -13.04 -28.23
C VAL A 23 -4.77 -13.43 -26.77
N CYS A 24 -4.47 -14.68 -26.42
CA CYS A 24 -4.63 -15.17 -25.06
C CYS A 24 -3.63 -14.54 -24.09
N TRP A 25 -4.12 -13.97 -22.98
CA TRP A 25 -3.26 -13.34 -21.96
C TRP A 25 -2.28 -14.31 -21.30
N LYS A 26 -2.59 -15.62 -21.30
CA LYS A 26 -1.80 -16.65 -20.62
C LYS A 26 -0.76 -17.31 -21.53
N CYS A 27 -1.14 -17.66 -22.77
CA CYS A 27 -0.30 -18.47 -23.66
C CYS A 27 0.01 -17.83 -25.01
N SER A 28 -0.39 -16.56 -25.19
CA SER A 28 -0.23 -15.77 -26.42
C SER A 28 -0.75 -16.43 -27.71
N ALA A 29 -1.59 -17.46 -27.60
CA ALA A 29 -2.25 -18.06 -28.76
C ALA A 29 -3.32 -17.12 -29.33
N PRO A 30 -3.47 -17.06 -30.66
CA PRO A 30 -4.55 -16.30 -31.28
C PRO A 30 -5.90 -16.89 -30.87
N LEU A 31 -6.80 -16.02 -30.41
CA LEU A 31 -8.18 -16.34 -30.08
C LEU A 31 -8.99 -16.12 -31.37
N THR A 32 -9.23 -17.20 -32.09
CA THR A 32 -9.64 -17.17 -33.50
C THR A 32 -11.00 -16.51 -33.74
N GLY A 33 -10.94 -15.36 -34.42
CA GLY A 33 -11.80 -14.96 -35.56
C GLY A 33 -11.05 -14.97 -36.91
N ALA A 34 -9.79 -15.41 -36.94
CA ALA A 34 -9.07 -15.70 -38.19
C ALA A 34 -9.18 -17.19 -38.47
N ALA A 35 -10.07 -17.55 -39.40
CA ALA A 35 -10.17 -18.89 -39.94
C ALA A 35 -8.85 -19.27 -40.61
N GLN A 36 -8.19 -20.33 -40.14
CA GLN A 36 -7.21 -21.08 -40.91
C GLN A 36 -7.21 -22.57 -40.49
N PRO A 37 -6.79 -23.46 -41.41
CA PRO A 37 -7.41 -24.77 -41.62
C PRO A 37 -6.91 -25.88 -40.70
N ALA A 38 -7.68 -26.98 -40.74
CA ALA A 38 -7.63 -28.23 -39.99
C ALA A 38 -6.27 -28.71 -39.41
N PRO A 39 -6.32 -29.40 -38.26
CA PRO A 39 -5.14 -29.71 -37.45
C PRO A 39 -4.33 -30.88 -38.04
N THR A 40 -3.03 -30.66 -38.25
CA THR A 40 -2.06 -31.75 -38.47
C THR A 40 -1.40 -32.10 -37.12
N ALA A 41 -1.70 -33.31 -36.63
CA ALA A 41 -1.01 -34.16 -35.65
C ALA A 41 -0.29 -33.58 -34.39
N PRO A 42 -0.36 -34.26 -33.23
CA PRO A 42 0.17 -33.76 -31.97
C PRO A 42 1.69 -33.97 -31.87
N GLY A 43 2.46 -32.92 -32.08
CA GLY A 43 3.83 -32.83 -31.58
C GLY A 43 3.82 -32.50 -30.09
N SER A 44 4.37 -33.39 -29.27
CA SER A 44 4.60 -33.21 -27.84
C SER A 44 5.53 -32.01 -27.59
N VAL A 45 4.96 -30.82 -27.45
CA VAL A 45 5.72 -29.64 -27.01
C VAL A 45 5.98 -29.76 -25.52
N ALA A 46 7.25 -29.89 -25.17
CA ALA A 46 7.74 -29.96 -23.81
C ALA A 46 7.20 -28.79 -22.95
N PRO A 47 6.92 -29.02 -21.65
CA PRO A 47 6.46 -27.98 -20.75
C PRO A 47 7.51 -26.87 -20.64
N ALA A 48 7.13 -25.65 -21.00
CA ALA A 48 7.95 -24.47 -20.76
C ALA A 48 8.22 -24.33 -19.25
N PRO A 49 9.46 -24.06 -18.83
CA PRO A 49 9.80 -23.96 -17.41
C PRO A 49 8.97 -22.86 -16.76
N ALA A 50 8.41 -23.16 -15.60
CA ALA A 50 7.67 -22.20 -14.78
C ALA A 50 8.56 -20.98 -14.55
N GLN A 51 8.14 -19.83 -15.10
CA GLN A 51 8.77 -18.56 -14.77
C GLN A 51 8.39 -18.23 -13.33
N THR A 52 9.24 -18.64 -12.40
CA THR A 52 9.25 -18.15 -11.03
C THR A 52 9.47 -16.65 -11.13
N TYR A 53 8.41 -15.87 -10.93
CA TYR A 53 8.52 -14.42 -10.73
C TYR A 53 9.26 -14.21 -9.42
N ALA A 54 10.58 -14.29 -9.46
CA ALA A 54 11.42 -13.78 -8.40
C ALA A 54 11.11 -12.28 -8.34
N ALA A 55 10.44 -11.87 -7.27
CA ALA A 55 10.28 -10.47 -6.95
C ALA A 55 11.66 -9.83 -7.07
N ARG A 56 11.84 -8.97 -8.06
CA ARG A 56 13.11 -8.31 -8.30
C ARG A 56 13.25 -7.29 -7.20
N SER A 57 13.78 -7.72 -6.07
CA SER A 57 14.23 -6.85 -4.99
C SER A 57 15.35 -6.01 -5.58
N ALA A 58 15.00 -4.81 -6.05
CA ALA A 58 16.02 -3.81 -6.37
C ALA A 58 16.85 -3.60 -5.09
N PRO A 59 18.18 -3.46 -5.17
CA PRO A 59 19.01 -3.10 -4.03
C PRO A 59 18.74 -1.63 -3.66
N GLY A 60 17.54 -1.37 -3.13
CA GLY A 60 17.19 -0.11 -2.50
C GLY A 60 17.80 -0.10 -1.10
N SER A 61 18.43 1.03 -0.74
CA SER A 61 18.91 1.22 0.62
C SER A 61 17.75 1.03 1.61
N THR A 62 17.92 0.14 2.58
CA THR A 62 16.94 -0.13 3.65
C THR A 62 16.54 1.15 4.40
N ALA A 63 17.45 2.13 4.47
CA ALA A 63 17.17 3.45 5.02
C ALA A 63 16.01 4.20 4.33
N THR A 64 15.80 3.99 3.03
CA THR A 64 14.71 4.65 2.29
C THR A 64 13.37 3.97 2.60
N SER A 65 13.34 2.63 2.66
CA SER A 65 12.13 1.88 3.03
C SER A 65 11.72 2.14 4.47
N ASP A 66 12.67 2.28 5.40
CA ASP A 66 12.37 2.55 6.82
C ASP A 66 11.79 3.96 7.00
N ARG A 67 12.37 4.97 6.34
CA ARG A 67 11.82 6.34 6.34
C ARG A 67 10.44 6.39 5.70
N ALA A 68 10.24 5.68 4.59
CA ALA A 68 8.94 5.60 3.95
C ALA A 68 7.91 4.92 4.86
N ALA A 69 8.28 3.85 5.56
CA ALA A 69 7.41 3.17 6.52
C ALA A 69 7.01 4.07 7.69
N VAL A 70 7.95 4.88 8.22
CA VAL A 70 7.65 5.87 9.27
C VAL A 70 6.68 6.94 8.76
N TRP A 71 6.93 7.49 7.57
CA TRP A 71 6.04 8.50 6.96
C TRP A 71 4.67 7.93 6.62
N LEU A 72 4.62 6.70 6.11
CA LEU A 72 3.37 5.98 5.89
C LEU A 72 2.64 5.80 7.21
N GLY A 73 3.28 5.32 8.28
CA GLY A 73 2.64 5.17 9.59
C GLY A 73 2.13 6.47 10.19
N LEU A 74 2.84 7.59 9.96
CA LEU A 74 2.46 8.91 10.44
C LEU A 74 1.26 9.50 9.67
N LEU A 75 1.21 9.29 8.36
CA LEU A 75 0.17 9.82 7.48
C LEU A 75 -1.03 8.86 7.32
N PHE A 76 -0.85 7.58 7.66
CA PHE A 76 -1.87 6.54 7.54
C PHE A 76 -3.20 6.89 8.23
N PRO A 77 -3.24 7.42 9.46
CA PRO A 77 -4.52 7.75 10.09
C PRO A 77 -5.30 8.83 9.33
N TYR A 78 -4.61 9.74 8.64
CA TYR A 78 -5.22 10.85 7.92
C TYR A 78 -5.78 10.45 6.55
N PHE A 79 -5.11 9.54 5.84
CA PHE A 79 -5.57 9.07 4.52
C PHE A 79 -6.41 7.79 4.59
N GLY A 80 -6.13 6.90 5.55
CA GLY A 80 -6.84 5.63 5.70
C GLY A 80 -8.30 5.81 6.08
N LEU A 81 -8.62 6.78 6.95
CA LEU A 81 -9.98 6.98 7.43
C LEU A 81 -10.94 7.49 6.33
N PRO A 82 -10.60 8.53 5.53
CA PRO A 82 -11.43 8.95 4.39
C PRO A 82 -11.59 7.84 3.35
N VAL A 83 -10.51 7.12 3.00
CA VAL A 83 -10.54 6.04 2.01
C VAL A 83 -11.41 4.88 2.50
N GLY A 84 -11.27 4.48 3.76
CA GLY A 84 -12.09 3.44 4.38
C GLY A 84 -13.58 3.79 4.41
N LEU A 85 -13.91 5.07 4.69
CA LEU A 85 -15.28 5.58 4.64
C LEU A 85 -15.87 5.53 3.23
N VAL A 86 -15.09 5.91 2.21
CA VAL A 86 -15.52 5.79 0.80
C VAL A 86 -15.81 4.35 0.43
N PHE A 87 -14.96 3.39 0.83
CA PHE A 87 -15.21 1.97 0.57
C PHE A 87 -16.45 1.42 1.30
N MET A 88 -16.79 1.97 2.46
CA MET A 88 -18.05 1.63 3.16
C MET A 88 -19.30 2.12 2.44
N MET A 89 -19.21 3.14 1.59
CA MET A 89 -20.35 3.65 0.82
C MET A 89 -20.62 2.90 -0.49
N LEU A 90 -19.78 1.92 -0.83
CA LEU A 90 -20.01 1.09 -2.01
C LEU A 90 -20.95 -0.08 -1.67
N ASP A 91 -21.88 -0.40 -2.56
CA ASP A 91 -22.86 -1.51 -2.42
C ASP A 91 -22.26 -2.91 -2.63
N ASP A 92 -20.93 -3.05 -2.55
CA ASP A 92 -20.23 -4.32 -2.75
C ASP A 92 -19.75 -4.84 -1.39
N ASP A 93 -20.34 -5.94 -0.92
CA ASP A 93 -20.03 -6.55 0.39
C ASP A 93 -18.54 -6.77 0.60
N ARG A 94 -17.81 -7.16 -0.46
CA ARG A 94 -16.36 -7.38 -0.39
C ARG A 94 -15.61 -6.08 -0.16
N LYS A 95 -16.06 -4.98 -0.78
CA LYS A 95 -15.48 -3.64 -0.59
C LYS A 95 -15.85 -3.06 0.77
N GLN A 96 -17.06 -3.33 1.27
CA GLN A 96 -17.45 -2.95 2.62
C GLN A 96 -16.61 -3.65 3.69
N GLN A 97 -16.28 -4.94 3.52
CA GLN A 97 -15.37 -5.64 4.43
C GLN A 97 -13.97 -4.98 4.47
N LEU A 98 -13.42 -4.66 3.30
CA LEU A 98 -12.16 -3.90 3.19
C LEU A 98 -12.26 -2.52 3.85
N GLY A 99 -13.37 -1.81 3.63
CA GLY A 99 -13.66 -0.52 4.25
C GLY A 99 -13.67 -0.60 5.78
N ARG A 100 -14.39 -1.57 6.35
CA ARG A 100 -14.45 -1.79 7.81
C ARG A 100 -13.07 -2.09 8.40
N THR A 101 -12.30 -2.99 7.79
CA THR A 101 -10.94 -3.29 8.26
C THR A 101 -10.04 -2.06 8.17
N CYS A 102 -10.14 -1.28 7.09
CA CYS A 102 -9.39 -0.04 6.89
C CYS A 102 -9.74 1.01 7.95
N VAL A 103 -11.02 1.22 8.25
CA VAL A 103 -11.48 2.17 9.29
C VAL A 103 -11.01 1.72 10.67
N LEU A 104 -11.17 0.44 11.03
CA LEU A 104 -10.71 -0.07 12.34
C LEU A 104 -9.20 0.13 12.54
N TRP A 105 -8.40 -0.21 11.53
CA TRP A 105 -6.96 0.01 11.56
C TRP A 105 -6.59 1.50 11.63
N SER A 106 -7.30 2.35 10.90
CA SER A 106 -7.08 3.80 10.92
C SER A 106 -7.42 4.40 12.27
N CYS A 107 -8.53 3.98 12.90
CA CYS A 107 -8.90 4.39 14.26
C CYS A 107 -7.85 3.96 15.29
N LEU A 108 -7.41 2.69 15.24
CA LEU A 108 -6.35 2.20 16.14
C LEU A 108 -5.05 3.00 15.96
N SER A 109 -4.64 3.21 14.71
CA SER A 109 -3.47 4.01 14.36
C SER A 109 -3.60 5.46 14.85
N LEU A 110 -4.77 6.08 14.72
CA LEU A 110 -5.04 7.44 15.19
C LEU A 110 -4.90 7.56 16.71
N VAL A 111 -5.44 6.60 17.47
CA VAL A 111 -5.31 6.58 18.94
C VAL A 111 -3.84 6.44 19.34
N LEU A 112 -3.11 5.50 18.74
CA LEU A 112 -1.67 5.33 19.01
C LEU A 112 -0.88 6.60 18.65
N HIS A 113 -1.22 7.26 17.54
CA HIS A 113 -0.60 8.51 17.12
C HIS A 113 -0.85 9.64 18.13
N ILE A 114 -2.09 9.80 18.62
CA ILE A 114 -2.44 10.80 19.64
C ILE A 114 -1.65 10.55 20.94
N VAL A 115 -1.58 9.29 21.40
CA VAL A 115 -0.81 8.92 22.60
C VAL A 115 0.67 9.25 22.40
N PHE A 116 1.25 8.87 21.26
CA PHE A 116 2.65 9.15 20.93
C PHE A 116 2.94 10.66 20.91
N MET A 117 2.12 11.45 20.20
CA MET A 117 2.27 12.91 20.13
C MET A 117 2.09 13.57 21.50
N SER A 118 1.21 13.05 22.35
CA SER A 118 1.03 13.54 23.72
C SER A 118 2.26 13.27 24.59
N ALA A 119 2.81 12.05 24.53
CA ALA A 119 4.03 11.71 25.23
C ALA A 119 5.23 12.56 24.76
N ALA A 120 5.36 12.77 23.45
CA ALA A 120 6.39 13.65 22.89
C ALA A 120 6.22 15.11 23.36
N ALA A 121 5.00 15.64 23.37
CA ALA A 121 4.72 16.99 23.84
C ALA A 121 5.05 17.17 25.32
N LEU A 122 4.75 16.18 26.16
CA LEU A 122 5.14 16.19 27.57
C LEU A 122 6.67 16.19 27.73
N GLY A 123 7.39 15.35 26.97
CA GLY A 123 8.85 15.34 26.99
C GLY A 123 9.48 16.67 26.56
N VAL A 124 8.96 17.29 25.49
CA VAL A 124 9.42 18.62 25.03
C VAL A 124 9.13 19.70 26.07
N ARG A 125 7.98 19.64 26.74
CA ARG A 125 7.63 20.58 27.81
C ARG A 125 8.63 20.50 28.96
N GLU A 126 8.99 19.31 29.43
CA GLU A 126 9.98 19.13 30.50
C GLU A 126 11.35 19.68 30.10
N LEU A 127 11.81 19.37 28.87
CA LEU A 127 13.07 19.89 28.34
C LEU A 127 13.08 21.42 28.27
N LEU A 128 11.98 22.02 27.81
CA LEU A 128 11.82 23.47 27.71
C LEU A 128 11.84 24.14 29.10
N MET A 129 11.13 23.57 30.07
CA MET A 129 11.12 24.10 31.44
C MET A 129 12.50 24.03 32.08
N ALA A 130 13.24 22.93 31.90
CA ALA A 130 14.62 22.79 32.36
C ALA A 130 15.55 23.84 31.70
N ALA A 131 15.42 24.04 30.38
CA ALA A 131 16.20 25.04 29.66
C ALA A 131 15.92 26.47 30.17
N LEU A 132 14.65 26.83 30.37
CA LEU A 132 14.26 28.14 30.89
C LEU A 132 14.78 28.39 32.31
N GLN A 133 14.78 27.36 33.17
CA GLN A 133 15.37 27.45 34.51
C GLN A 133 16.88 27.65 34.43
N GLY A 134 17.57 26.97 33.51
CA GLY A 134 19.00 27.15 33.25
C GLY A 134 19.34 28.57 32.81
N VAL A 135 18.58 29.14 31.87
CA VAL A 135 18.76 30.53 31.41
C VAL A 135 18.54 31.53 32.53
N ARG A 136 17.49 31.37 33.33
CA ARG A 136 17.22 32.24 34.49
C ARG A 136 18.35 32.19 35.51
N GLY A 137 18.87 31.00 35.82
CA GLY A 137 20.00 30.83 36.74
C GLY A 137 21.34 31.35 36.19
N ALA A 138 21.50 31.45 34.87
CA ALA A 138 22.65 32.13 34.27
C ALA A 138 22.53 33.65 34.39
N ALA A 139 21.35 34.22 34.15
CA ALA A 139 21.11 35.65 34.23
C ALA A 139 21.29 36.22 35.65
N THR A 140 20.89 35.47 36.69
CA THR A 140 21.11 35.89 38.08
C THR A 140 22.60 35.91 38.46
N ARG A 141 23.40 34.99 37.91
CA ARG A 141 24.85 34.95 38.14
C ARG A 141 25.60 36.09 37.43
N SER A 142 25.18 36.47 36.23
CA SER A 142 25.80 37.61 35.53
C SER A 142 25.50 38.95 36.20
N GLY A 143 24.26 39.17 36.67
CA GLY A 143 23.88 40.41 37.36
C GLY A 143 24.59 40.63 38.71
N GLY A 144 25.04 39.57 39.37
CA GLY A 144 25.79 39.68 40.63
C GLY A 144 27.24 40.18 40.46
N LEU A 145 27.81 40.09 39.25
CA LEU A 145 29.19 40.52 38.98
C LEU A 145 29.33 42.01 38.68
N GLU A 146 28.26 42.70 38.27
CA GLU A 146 28.29 44.15 37.98
C GLU A 146 28.11 45.03 39.24
N GLY A 147 27.79 44.43 40.39
CA GLY A 147 27.52 45.13 41.65
C GLY A 147 28.67 45.16 42.66
N LEU A 148 29.85 44.65 42.31
CA LEU A 148 31.08 44.62 43.13
C LEU A 148 32.15 45.52 42.52
#